data_AF-A0A7C2EXB4-F1
#
_entry.id   AF-A0A7C2EXB4-F1
#
_cell.length_a   1.000
_cell.length_b   1.000
_cell.length_c   1.000
_cell.angle_alpha   90.00
_cell.angle_beta   90.00
_cell.angle_gamma   90.00
#
_symmetry.space_group_name_H-M   'P 1'
#
loop_
_entity.id
_entity.type
_entity.pdbx_description
1 polymer ?
#
loop_
_entity_poly.entity_id
_entity_poly.type
_entity_poly.pdbx_seq_one_letter_code
_entity_poly.pdbx_strand_id
1 'polypeptide(L)'
;MALGIRRSSRPGDQQPTRLGCVLGAALGLWLVAAGTRVHGESPLTDRLTEHIAAQQQRTEIPAAYAPIDYRVFAQLPTPQIRTVSDLAAVEEVERNAVALTGYIVRVIPVPIHLTGRRATEWEFYLHLRVGPARRCEYQDDARNLVAVVTPSFQPPHTGWDFEALYDLCREQTRVRISGWLLYDYLSRTRVGHSRASAWSIHPVTQIEAWNPRDRSWTPLR
;
A
#
# COMPACT_ATOMS: atom_id res chain seq x y z
N MET A 1 73.76 -19.99 -30.34
CA MET A 1 74.57 -19.73 -29.12
C MET A 1 73.81 -20.38 -27.96
N ALA A 2 73.96 -21.66 -27.61
CA ALA A 2 75.07 -22.63 -27.63
C ALA A 2 75.88 -22.65 -26.31
N LEU A 3 75.92 -23.83 -25.66
CA LEU A 3 76.69 -24.22 -24.45
C LEU A 3 76.23 -23.52 -23.15
N GLY A 4 76.22 -24.14 -21.95
CA GLY A 4 76.50 -25.52 -21.49
C GLY A 4 76.36 -25.57 -19.94
N ILE A 5 76.70 -26.61 -19.14
CA ILE A 5 76.93 -28.06 -19.33
C ILE A 5 77.15 -28.72 -17.92
N ARG A 6 76.58 -29.91 -17.64
CA ARG A 6 76.91 -30.87 -16.52
C ARG A 6 76.57 -30.43 -15.06
N ARG A 7 75.98 -31.26 -14.17
CA ARG A 7 76.37 -32.54 -13.46
C ARG A 7 77.49 -32.32 -12.41
N SER A 8 77.55 -32.97 -11.24
CA SER A 8 76.88 -34.17 -10.63
C SER A 8 76.73 -33.94 -9.08
N SER A 9 76.23 -34.76 -8.13
CA SER A 9 75.83 -36.19 -7.95
C SER A 9 74.62 -36.25 -6.95
N ARG A 10 73.96 -37.34 -6.48
CA ARG A 10 74.18 -38.80 -6.25
C ARG A 10 75.09 -39.20 -5.06
N PRO A 11 74.85 -40.35 -4.36
CA PRO A 11 73.59 -41.06 -4.08
C PRO A 11 73.47 -41.58 -2.61
N GLY A 12 72.44 -42.37 -2.29
CA GLY A 12 72.24 -43.06 -0.98
C GLY A 12 70.76 -43.12 -0.58
N ASP A 13 69.87 -43.98 -1.09
CA ASP A 13 69.91 -45.41 -1.46
C ASP A 13 69.50 -46.38 -0.34
N GLN A 14 68.18 -46.65 -0.24
CA GLN A 14 67.64 -48.00 0.00
C GLN A 14 66.12 -48.08 -0.25
N GLN A 15 65.69 -49.25 -0.75
CA GLN A 15 64.33 -49.70 -1.09
C GLN A 15 64.26 -51.21 -0.75
N PRO A 16 63.11 -51.92 -0.87
CA PRO A 16 61.70 -51.51 -0.74
C PRO A 16 60.85 -52.51 0.09
N THR A 17 59.60 -52.16 0.41
CA THR A 17 58.40 -53.07 0.48
C THR A 17 57.17 -52.21 0.79
N ARG A 18 56.20 -51.99 -0.12
CA ARG A 18 55.19 -52.85 -0.78
C ARG A 18 53.87 -52.99 0.00
N LEU A 19 52.80 -52.50 -0.64
CA LEU A 19 51.36 -52.71 -0.42
C LEU A 19 50.76 -52.13 0.88
N GLY A 20 49.68 -51.35 0.70
CA GLY A 20 48.88 -50.74 1.75
C GLY A 20 47.90 -49.73 1.12
N CYS A 21 46.70 -50.19 0.75
CA CYS A 21 45.75 -49.36 0.01
C CYS A 21 45.02 -48.34 0.90
N VAL A 22 45.14 -47.06 0.53
CA VAL A 22 44.03 -46.15 0.15
C VAL A 22 42.86 -45.92 1.15
N LEU A 23 42.42 -44.65 1.22
CA LEU A 23 41.20 -44.12 1.88
C LEU A 23 41.23 -44.00 3.42
N GLY A 24 41.63 -42.82 3.88
CA GLY A 24 41.19 -42.21 5.15
C GLY A 24 40.96 -40.71 4.89
N ALA A 25 39.72 -40.23 5.00
CA ALA A 25 39.36 -38.90 4.49
C ALA A 25 39.87 -37.75 5.38
N ALA A 26 40.38 -36.69 4.74
CA ALA A 26 40.75 -35.45 5.42
C ALA A 26 39.51 -34.67 5.89
N LEU A 27 39.70 -33.79 6.89
CA LEU A 27 38.62 -32.97 7.44
C LEU A 27 38.01 -32.06 6.36
N GLY A 28 36.74 -32.29 6.06
CA GLY A 28 35.92 -31.47 5.17
C GLY A 28 34.57 -31.17 5.81
N LEU A 29 34.56 -30.44 6.94
CA LEU A 29 33.33 -30.04 7.64
C LEU A 29 32.59 -28.94 6.86
N TRP A 30 32.05 -29.30 5.70
CA TRP A 30 31.10 -28.47 4.98
C TRP A 30 29.81 -28.39 5.80
N LEU A 31 29.61 -27.26 6.49
CA LEU A 31 28.26 -26.83 6.83
C LEU A 31 27.52 -26.60 5.51
N VAL A 32 26.72 -27.58 5.11
CA VAL A 32 25.58 -27.34 4.23
C VAL A 32 24.58 -26.56 5.07
N ALA A 33 24.79 -25.25 5.17
CA ALA A 33 23.78 -24.31 5.60
C ALA A 33 22.66 -24.40 4.58
N ALA A 34 21.64 -25.22 4.89
CA ALA A 34 20.46 -25.39 4.06
C ALA A 34 19.78 -24.02 3.96
N GLY A 35 20.01 -23.34 2.84
CA GLY A 35 19.50 -22.00 2.57
C GLY A 35 18.00 -22.00 2.32
N THR A 36 17.23 -22.34 3.36
CA THR A 36 15.81 -22.04 3.43
C THR A 36 15.68 -20.53 3.25
N ARG A 37 15.05 -20.11 2.13
CA ARG A 37 14.67 -18.72 1.95
C ARG A 37 13.53 -18.42 2.91
N VAL A 38 13.89 -18.08 4.14
CA VAL A 38 12.99 -17.45 5.09
C VAL A 38 12.61 -16.10 4.47
N HIS A 39 11.43 -16.04 3.83
CA HIS A 39 10.75 -14.77 3.58
C HIS A 39 10.23 -14.27 4.93
N GLY A 40 11.18 -13.77 5.73
CA GLY A 40 10.97 -13.27 7.07
C GLY A 40 10.47 -11.85 7.02
N GLU A 41 9.25 -11.66 6.53
CA GLU A 41 8.47 -10.51 6.95
C GLU A 41 8.18 -10.66 8.46
N SER A 42 8.06 -9.54 9.16
CA SER A 42 7.84 -9.57 10.61
C SER A 42 6.39 -9.99 10.88
N PRO A 43 6.08 -10.74 11.95
CA PRO A 43 4.70 -10.98 12.36
C PRO A 43 3.86 -9.70 12.55
N LEU A 44 4.52 -8.54 12.73
CA LEU A 44 3.86 -7.24 12.69
C LEU A 44 3.52 -6.78 11.26
N THR A 45 4.41 -6.99 10.28
CA THR A 45 4.18 -6.69 8.86
C THR A 45 3.04 -7.54 8.30
N ASP A 46 3.03 -8.83 8.64
CA ASP A 46 1.98 -9.76 8.22
C ASP A 46 0.62 -9.27 8.74
N ARG A 47 0.51 -9.02 10.06
CA ARG A 47 -0.72 -8.51 10.68
C ARG A 47 -1.15 -7.16 10.15
N LEU A 48 -0.21 -6.26 9.87
CA LEU A 48 -0.51 -4.95 9.25
C LEU A 48 -1.09 -5.09 7.84
N THR A 49 -0.58 -6.06 7.07
CA THR A 49 -1.01 -6.35 5.70
C THR A 49 -2.38 -7.03 5.68
N GLU A 50 -2.58 -8.06 6.52
CA GLU A 50 -3.89 -8.68 6.77
C GLU A 50 -4.94 -7.65 7.19
N HIS A 51 -4.59 -6.76 8.11
CA HIS A 51 -5.49 -5.75 8.65
C HIS A 51 -5.92 -4.73 7.59
N ILE A 52 -4.98 -4.11 6.84
CA ILE A 52 -5.34 -3.20 5.73
C ILE A 52 -6.18 -3.95 4.69
N ALA A 53 -5.79 -5.18 4.31
CA ALA A 53 -6.54 -5.96 3.33
C ALA A 53 -7.99 -6.21 3.78
N ALA A 54 -8.22 -6.49 5.06
CA ALA A 54 -9.56 -6.62 5.63
C ALA A 54 -10.35 -5.30 5.60
N GLN A 55 -9.73 -4.15 5.96
CA GLN A 55 -10.42 -2.86 5.90
C GLN A 55 -10.79 -2.46 4.46
N GLN A 56 -9.89 -2.71 3.49
CA GLN A 56 -10.12 -2.49 2.04
C GLN A 56 -11.11 -3.49 1.40
N GLN A 57 -11.54 -4.51 2.14
CA GLN A 57 -12.49 -5.54 1.71
C GLN A 57 -13.78 -5.55 2.54
N ARG A 58 -14.02 -4.53 3.39
CA ARG A 58 -15.34 -4.30 4.00
C ARG A 58 -16.40 -4.22 2.91
N THR A 59 -17.51 -4.93 3.09
CA THR A 59 -18.71 -4.84 2.24
C THR A 59 -19.91 -4.23 2.97
N GLU A 60 -19.74 -3.86 4.24
CA GLU A 60 -20.79 -3.23 5.06
C GLU A 60 -21.00 -1.77 4.64
N ILE A 61 -22.25 -1.41 4.36
CA ILE A 61 -22.69 -0.03 4.13
C ILE A 61 -23.16 0.55 5.48
N PRO A 62 -22.54 1.63 5.98
CA PRO A 62 -22.98 2.28 7.22
C PRO A 62 -24.44 2.77 7.15
N ALA A 63 -25.21 2.50 8.20
CA ALA A 63 -26.58 3.01 8.34
C ALA A 63 -26.63 4.55 8.55
N ALA A 64 -25.52 5.16 8.99
CA ALA A 64 -25.33 6.59 9.13
C ALA A 64 -23.84 6.94 9.03
N TYR A 65 -23.53 8.20 8.73
CA TYR A 65 -22.16 8.72 8.61
C TYR A 65 -21.98 9.96 9.50
N ALA A 66 -20.92 10.00 10.30
CA ALA A 66 -20.56 11.18 11.08
C ALA A 66 -20.00 12.28 10.15
N PRO A 67 -20.52 13.52 10.18
CA PRO A 67 -19.95 14.61 9.40
C PRO A 67 -18.56 14.97 9.94
N ILE A 68 -17.53 14.91 9.10
CA ILE A 68 -16.15 15.25 9.48
C ILE A 68 -15.69 16.52 8.75
N ASP A 69 -15.18 17.49 9.51
CA ASP A 69 -14.58 18.70 8.94
C ASP A 69 -13.21 18.37 8.31
N TYR A 70 -12.89 19.08 7.24
CA TYR A 70 -11.65 18.93 6.49
C TYR A 70 -10.40 19.12 7.36
N ARG A 71 -10.40 20.08 8.30
CA ARG A 71 -9.27 20.34 9.19
C ARG A 71 -9.11 19.21 10.21
N VAL A 72 -10.23 18.71 10.74
CA VAL A 72 -10.25 17.59 11.68
C VAL A 72 -9.68 16.34 11.02
N PHE A 73 -10.12 16.00 9.79
CA PHE A 73 -9.57 14.89 9.01
C PHE A 73 -8.06 15.08 8.74
N ALA A 74 -7.65 16.28 8.32
CA ALA A 74 -6.26 16.63 8.07
C ALA A 74 -5.37 16.65 9.34
N GLN A 75 -5.97 16.64 10.53
CA GLN A 75 -5.29 16.63 11.83
C GLN A 75 -5.49 15.31 12.60
N LEU A 76 -6.11 14.29 11.99
CA LEU A 76 -6.16 12.95 12.58
C LEU A 76 -4.72 12.46 12.87
N PRO A 77 -4.48 11.84 14.04
CA PRO A 77 -3.13 11.46 14.46
C PRO A 77 -2.52 10.46 13.48
N THR A 78 -1.19 10.36 13.45
CA THR A 78 -0.48 9.32 12.67
C THR A 78 0.21 8.34 13.62
N PRO A 79 -0.51 7.31 14.16
CA PRO A 79 0.03 6.30 15.05
C PRO A 79 1.34 5.65 14.60
N GLN A 80 2.31 5.61 15.51
CA GLN A 80 3.50 4.77 15.38
C GLN A 80 3.19 3.36 15.88
N ILE A 81 2.62 2.54 15.00
CA ILE A 81 2.44 1.10 15.25
C ILE A 81 3.83 0.46 15.34
N ARG A 82 4.18 -0.06 16.52
CA ARG A 82 5.46 -0.75 16.83
C ARG A 82 5.24 -2.19 17.29
N THR A 83 4.01 -2.52 17.70
CA THR A 83 3.54 -3.79 18.22
C THR A 83 2.14 -4.08 17.66
N VAL A 84 1.70 -5.34 17.70
CA VAL A 84 0.34 -5.70 17.28
C VAL A 84 -0.72 -5.07 18.21
N SER A 85 -0.40 -4.86 19.49
CA SER A 85 -1.27 -4.17 20.45
C SER A 85 -1.56 -2.70 20.09
N ASP A 86 -0.67 -2.03 19.36
CA ASP A 86 -0.90 -0.63 18.96
C ASP A 86 -2.02 -0.48 17.91
N LEU A 87 -2.43 -1.58 17.26
CA LEU A 87 -3.54 -1.59 16.30
C LEU A 87 -4.91 -1.36 16.96
N ALA A 88 -5.10 -1.71 18.24
CA ALA A 88 -6.42 -1.60 18.88
C ALA A 88 -6.97 -0.16 18.87
N ALA A 89 -6.10 0.83 19.07
CA ALA A 89 -6.44 2.25 19.00
C ALA A 89 -6.62 2.76 17.55
N VAL A 90 -6.07 2.05 16.55
CA VAL A 90 -6.32 2.33 15.13
C VAL A 90 -7.69 1.79 14.75
N GLU A 91 -7.99 0.53 15.09
CA GLU A 91 -9.28 -0.11 14.82
C GLU A 91 -10.46 0.65 15.45
N GLU A 92 -10.29 1.23 16.65
CA GLU A 92 -11.32 2.06 17.29
C GLU A 92 -11.69 3.28 16.43
N VAL A 93 -10.72 3.94 15.81
CA VAL A 93 -10.96 5.06 14.91
C VAL A 93 -11.50 4.57 13.55
N GLU A 94 -10.99 3.46 13.01
CA GLU A 94 -11.49 2.85 11.76
C GLU A 94 -12.91 2.29 11.85
N ARG A 95 -13.46 2.08 13.05
CA ARG A 95 -14.89 1.78 13.26
C ARG A 95 -15.81 2.98 12.99
N ASN A 96 -15.27 4.17 12.68
CA ASN A 96 -16.07 5.35 12.37
C ASN A 96 -16.38 5.43 10.86
N ALA A 97 -17.67 5.38 10.54
CA ALA A 97 -18.20 5.80 9.25
C ALA A 97 -18.31 7.33 9.21
N VAL A 98 -17.74 7.97 8.19
CA VAL A 98 -17.67 9.43 8.07
C VAL A 98 -18.19 9.94 6.73
N ALA A 99 -18.61 11.20 6.71
CA ALA A 99 -18.98 11.95 5.52
C ALA A 99 -18.18 13.26 5.43
N LEU A 100 -17.28 13.35 4.47
CA LEU A 100 -16.42 14.51 4.21
C LEU A 100 -17.00 15.33 3.05
N THR A 101 -17.17 16.64 3.26
CA THR A 101 -17.58 17.57 2.19
C THR A 101 -16.38 18.31 1.63
N GLY A 102 -16.27 18.39 0.29
CA GLY A 102 -15.18 19.07 -0.38
C GLY A 102 -15.36 19.13 -1.89
N TYR A 103 -14.23 19.17 -2.61
CA TYR A 103 -14.13 19.18 -4.07
C TYR A 103 -13.12 18.13 -4.50
N ILE A 104 -13.44 17.35 -5.53
CA ILE A 104 -12.47 16.46 -6.17
C ILE A 104 -11.48 17.35 -6.93
N VAL A 105 -10.19 17.22 -6.64
CA VAL A 105 -9.12 17.92 -7.35
C VAL A 105 -8.24 17.00 -8.18
N ARG A 106 -8.33 15.68 -7.98
CA ARG A 106 -7.67 14.67 -8.84
C ARG A 106 -8.43 13.36 -8.76
N VAL A 107 -8.55 12.66 -9.89
CA VAL A 107 -8.94 11.26 -9.97
C VAL A 107 -7.74 10.48 -10.48
N ILE A 108 -7.32 9.44 -9.75
CA ILE A 108 -6.21 8.57 -10.15
C ILE A 108 -6.74 7.14 -10.27
N PRO A 109 -6.85 6.58 -11.50
CA PRO A 109 -7.15 5.17 -11.67
C PRO A 109 -5.91 4.34 -11.33
N VAL A 110 -6.05 3.38 -10.41
CA VAL A 110 -5.01 2.44 -9.96
C VAL A 110 -5.45 1.01 -10.31
N PRO A 111 -4.63 0.21 -11.04
CA PRO A 111 -5.01 -1.16 -11.36
C PRO A 111 -5.09 -2.03 -10.11
N ILE A 112 -6.20 -2.76 -9.92
CA ILE A 112 -6.41 -3.61 -8.74
C ILE A 112 -5.40 -4.79 -8.62
N HIS A 113 -4.73 -5.16 -9.72
CA HIS A 113 -3.63 -6.12 -9.68
C HIS A 113 -2.37 -5.58 -8.96
N LEU A 114 -2.26 -4.27 -8.76
CA LEU A 114 -1.24 -3.64 -7.88
C LEU A 114 -1.69 -3.53 -6.42
N THR A 115 -2.98 -3.77 -6.12
CA THR A 115 -3.54 -3.88 -4.76
C THR A 115 -3.87 -5.33 -4.37
N GLY A 116 -3.40 -6.31 -5.16
CA GLY A 116 -3.38 -7.74 -4.81
C GLY A 116 -4.64 -8.54 -5.16
N ARG A 117 -5.66 -7.96 -5.80
CA ARG A 117 -6.89 -8.68 -6.22
C ARG A 117 -6.83 -9.06 -7.71
N ARG A 118 -7.66 -10.02 -8.14
CA ARG A 118 -7.71 -10.48 -9.54
C ARG A 118 -8.39 -9.44 -10.46
N ALA A 119 -8.00 -9.43 -11.73
CA ALA A 119 -8.49 -8.52 -12.77
C ALA A 119 -10.03 -8.59 -12.91
N THR A 120 -10.75 -7.49 -13.20
CA THR A 120 -10.44 -6.49 -14.25
C THR A 120 -10.64 -5.01 -13.89
N GLU A 121 -11.04 -4.69 -12.65
CA GLU A 121 -11.45 -3.33 -12.26
C GLU A 121 -10.28 -2.43 -11.80
N TRP A 122 -10.55 -1.13 -11.66
CA TRP A 122 -9.60 -0.11 -11.20
C TRP A 122 -10.10 0.52 -9.90
N GLU A 123 -9.23 0.72 -8.91
CA GLU A 123 -9.53 1.58 -7.76
C GLU A 123 -9.35 3.06 -8.19
N PHE A 124 -10.31 3.93 -7.86
CA PHE A 124 -10.19 5.38 -8.13
C PHE A 124 -9.82 6.13 -6.85
N TYR A 125 -8.57 6.56 -6.77
CA TYR A 125 -8.08 7.41 -5.69
C TYR A 125 -8.48 8.86 -5.97
N LEU A 126 -9.40 9.38 -5.15
CA LEU A 126 -9.89 10.74 -5.19
C LEU A 126 -9.05 11.62 -4.26
N HIS A 127 -8.35 12.62 -4.80
CA HIS A 127 -7.78 13.68 -3.97
C HIS A 127 -8.83 14.76 -3.76
N LEU A 128 -9.04 15.14 -2.50
CA LEU A 128 -10.09 16.06 -2.07
C LEU A 128 -9.48 17.34 -1.45
N ARG A 129 -10.09 18.49 -1.74
CA ARG A 129 -9.80 19.78 -1.06
C ARG A 129 -11.06 20.46 -0.52
N VAL A 130 -10.90 21.33 0.47
CA VAL A 130 -11.99 22.09 1.12
C VAL A 130 -12.65 23.11 0.19
N GLY A 131 -11.92 23.60 -0.82
CA GLY A 131 -12.38 24.56 -1.82
C GLY A 131 -11.93 24.15 -3.22
N PRO A 132 -12.53 24.74 -4.27
CA PRO A 132 -12.31 24.31 -5.64
C PRO A 132 -10.89 24.66 -6.16
N ALA A 133 -10.37 23.77 -7.00
CA ALA A 133 -9.19 24.01 -7.83
C ALA A 133 -9.54 24.80 -9.11
N ARG A 134 -8.53 25.27 -9.86
CA ARG A 134 -8.75 25.95 -11.16
C ARG A 134 -9.02 25.00 -12.33
N ARG A 135 -8.83 23.69 -12.10
CA ARG A 135 -8.93 22.56 -13.04
C ARG A 135 -8.82 21.28 -12.22
N CYS A 136 -9.13 20.11 -12.79
CA CYS A 136 -8.63 18.86 -12.23
C CYS A 136 -7.08 18.90 -12.30
N GLU A 137 -6.41 18.78 -11.15
CA GLU A 137 -4.97 18.95 -10.96
C GLU A 137 -4.26 17.59 -10.91
N TYR A 138 -3.29 17.37 -11.80
CA TYR A 138 -2.46 16.17 -11.81
C TYR A 138 -1.25 16.22 -10.86
N GLN A 139 -1.12 17.27 -10.06
CA GLN A 139 0.04 17.50 -9.19
C GLN A 139 -0.19 16.95 -7.78
N ASP A 140 0.90 16.65 -7.10
CA ASP A 140 0.93 16.28 -5.68
C ASP A 140 0.88 17.57 -4.83
N ASP A 141 0.10 17.56 -3.74
CA ASP A 141 -0.06 18.71 -2.85
C ASP A 141 -0.28 18.22 -1.41
N ALA A 142 0.50 18.77 -0.48
CA ALA A 142 0.50 18.41 0.94
C ALA A 142 -0.86 18.62 1.64
N ARG A 143 -1.82 19.34 1.02
CA ARG A 143 -3.14 19.62 1.57
C ARG A 143 -4.17 18.54 1.26
N ASN A 144 -3.97 17.70 0.24
CA ASN A 144 -5.01 16.80 -0.27
C ASN A 144 -5.46 15.80 0.81
N LEU A 145 -6.77 15.56 0.93
CA LEU A 145 -7.30 14.37 1.60
C LEU A 145 -7.56 13.28 0.57
N VAL A 146 -7.65 12.01 1.00
CA VAL A 146 -7.81 10.87 0.09
C VAL A 146 -9.07 10.09 0.42
N ALA A 147 -9.84 9.78 -0.60
CA ALA A 147 -10.88 8.77 -0.58
C ALA A 147 -10.64 7.77 -1.72
N VAL A 148 -11.07 6.52 -1.57
CA VAL A 148 -10.86 5.47 -2.58
C VAL A 148 -12.18 4.81 -2.92
N VAL A 149 -12.56 4.93 -4.20
CA VAL A 149 -13.68 4.18 -4.77
C VAL A 149 -13.14 2.83 -5.24
N THR A 150 -13.79 1.76 -4.79
CA THR A 150 -13.45 0.38 -5.15
C THR A 150 -14.66 -0.23 -5.86
N PRO A 151 -14.73 -0.23 -7.20
CA PRO A 151 -15.94 -0.58 -7.95
C PRO A 151 -16.52 -1.97 -7.65
N SER A 152 -15.69 -2.90 -7.17
CA SER A 152 -16.08 -4.26 -6.75
C SER A 152 -16.91 -4.32 -5.45
N PHE A 153 -17.16 -3.18 -4.80
CA PHE A 153 -17.99 -3.08 -3.61
C PHE A 153 -19.48 -3.36 -3.94
N GLN A 154 -20.21 -3.98 -3.01
CA GLN A 154 -21.53 -4.55 -3.24
C GLN A 154 -22.66 -3.49 -3.36
N PRO A 155 -23.81 -3.90 -3.93
CA PRO A 155 -24.06 -4.16 -5.35
C PRO A 155 -24.19 -2.82 -6.14
N PRO A 156 -24.22 -2.82 -7.48
CA PRO A 156 -23.45 -1.84 -8.25
C PRO A 156 -23.94 -0.40 -8.14
N HIS A 157 -23.03 0.48 -7.69
CA HIS A 157 -23.05 1.91 -8.00
C HIS A 157 -22.61 2.10 -9.47
N THR A 158 -23.56 1.88 -10.37
CA THR A 158 -23.35 1.69 -11.81
C THR A 158 -22.64 2.81 -12.57
N GLY A 159 -22.67 4.06 -12.08
CA GLY A 159 -22.02 5.22 -12.68
C GLY A 159 -20.95 5.89 -11.83
N TRP A 160 -20.26 5.15 -10.95
CA TRP A 160 -19.06 5.63 -10.25
C TRP A 160 -17.76 5.28 -11.02
N ASP A 161 -17.81 5.41 -12.35
CA ASP A 161 -16.67 5.19 -13.23
C ASP A 161 -15.70 6.39 -13.28
N PHE A 162 -14.62 6.25 -14.06
CA PHE A 162 -13.63 7.32 -14.22
C PHE A 162 -14.21 8.60 -14.83
N GLU A 163 -15.13 8.51 -15.79
CA GLU A 163 -15.66 9.67 -16.51
C GLU A 163 -16.57 10.49 -15.59
N ALA A 164 -17.50 9.85 -14.88
CA ALA A 164 -18.37 10.51 -13.90
C ALA A 164 -17.58 11.17 -12.75
N LEU A 165 -16.57 10.48 -12.21
CA LEU A 165 -15.70 11.02 -11.16
C LEU A 165 -14.81 12.15 -11.69
N TYR A 166 -14.34 12.05 -12.94
CA TYR A 166 -13.52 13.07 -13.57
C TYR A 166 -14.32 14.31 -13.97
N ASP A 167 -15.60 14.19 -14.36
CA ASP A 167 -16.45 15.34 -14.63
C ASP A 167 -16.80 16.11 -13.34
N LEU A 168 -17.07 15.43 -12.22
CA LEU A 168 -17.16 16.08 -10.91
C LEU A 168 -15.87 16.86 -10.57
N CYS A 169 -14.71 16.35 -10.95
CA CYS A 169 -13.41 17.04 -10.83
C CYS A 169 -13.24 18.19 -11.84
N ARG A 170 -13.69 18.03 -13.08
CA ARG A 170 -13.53 19.02 -14.17
C ARG A 170 -14.43 20.22 -13.98
N GLU A 171 -15.67 19.99 -13.53
CA GLU A 171 -16.67 21.03 -13.24
C GLU A 171 -16.48 21.66 -11.86
N GLN A 172 -15.62 21.07 -11.02
CA GLN A 172 -15.43 21.46 -9.62
C GLN A 172 -16.75 21.49 -8.86
N THR A 173 -17.55 20.43 -9.08
CA THR A 173 -18.78 20.20 -8.34
C THR A 173 -18.43 19.86 -6.89
N ARG A 174 -19.10 20.54 -5.95
CA ARG A 174 -18.92 20.26 -4.52
C ARG A 174 -19.54 18.89 -4.22
N VAL A 175 -18.74 18.00 -3.63
CA VAL A 175 -19.13 16.62 -3.30
C VAL A 175 -19.22 16.40 -1.80
N ARG A 176 -20.04 15.43 -1.40
CA ARG A 176 -19.97 14.74 -0.12
C ARG A 176 -19.56 13.30 -0.40
N ILE A 177 -18.43 12.90 0.15
CA ILE A 177 -17.86 11.56 0.01
C ILE A 177 -17.98 10.88 1.37
N SER A 178 -18.63 9.73 1.42
CA SER A 178 -18.91 9.00 2.65
C SER A 178 -18.43 7.55 2.57
N GLY A 179 -18.02 7.01 3.72
CA GLY A 179 -17.44 5.67 3.81
C GLY A 179 -16.75 5.45 5.16
N TRP A 180 -15.93 4.41 5.24
CA TRP A 180 -15.18 4.07 6.45
C TRP A 180 -13.85 4.82 6.53
N LEU A 181 -13.43 5.23 7.74
CA LEU A 181 -12.04 5.63 7.97
C LEU A 181 -11.11 4.41 7.88
N LEU A 182 -9.99 4.58 7.17
CA LEU A 182 -8.92 3.59 7.03
C LEU A 182 -7.55 4.25 7.25
N TYR A 183 -6.70 3.63 8.06
CA TYR A 183 -5.33 4.09 8.33
C TYR A 183 -4.32 3.46 7.37
N ASP A 184 -3.98 4.20 6.32
CA ASP A 184 -3.02 3.78 5.29
C ASP A 184 -1.58 3.99 5.82
N TYR A 185 -1.11 3.03 6.63
CA TYR A 185 0.24 3.08 7.24
C TYR A 185 1.38 3.08 6.20
N LEU A 186 1.11 2.59 4.98
CA LEU A 186 2.03 2.63 3.84
C LEU A 186 2.17 4.05 3.29
N SER A 187 1.12 4.88 3.39
CA SER A 187 1.13 6.28 2.95
C SER A 187 1.69 7.29 3.93
N ARG A 188 2.16 6.88 5.13
CA ARG A 188 2.72 7.82 6.13
C ARG A 188 3.86 8.68 5.57
N THR A 189 4.64 8.14 4.62
CA THR A 189 5.71 8.84 3.89
C THR A 189 5.22 9.86 2.86
N ARG A 190 3.92 9.89 2.57
CA ARG A 190 3.25 10.85 1.64
C ARG A 190 2.61 12.02 2.38
N VAL A 191 2.49 11.95 3.70
CA VAL A 191 1.96 13.03 4.55
C VAL A 191 2.90 14.23 4.48
N GLY A 192 2.35 15.43 4.27
CA GLY A 192 3.14 16.64 4.07
C GLY A 192 3.76 16.78 2.67
N HIS A 193 3.52 15.82 1.76
CA HIS A 193 4.02 15.85 0.38
C HIS A 193 2.87 15.81 -0.64
N SER A 194 2.04 14.78 -0.60
CA SER A 194 0.94 14.56 -1.56
C SER A 194 -0.43 14.31 -0.95
N ARG A 195 -0.47 14.15 0.39
CA ARG A 195 -1.68 14.17 1.24
C ARG A 195 -1.41 14.86 2.58
N ALA A 196 -2.46 15.35 3.24
CA ALA A 196 -2.38 16.01 4.55
C ALA A 196 -2.46 15.03 5.74
N SER A 197 -3.01 13.84 5.53
CA SER A 197 -3.27 12.84 6.57
C SER A 197 -2.86 11.45 6.06
N ALA A 198 -2.47 10.55 6.96
CA ALA A 198 -2.26 9.14 6.66
C ALA A 198 -3.59 8.35 6.63
N TRP A 199 -4.70 8.98 7.00
CA TRP A 199 -6.04 8.41 6.90
C TRP A 199 -6.63 8.62 5.51
N SER A 200 -7.53 7.73 5.12
CA SER A 200 -8.37 7.85 3.93
C SER A 200 -9.79 7.38 4.20
N ILE A 201 -10.73 7.73 3.31
CA ILE A 201 -12.06 7.11 3.27
C ILE A 201 -11.96 5.90 2.34
N HIS A 202 -11.94 4.68 2.87
CA HIS A 202 -11.85 3.43 2.11
C HIS A 202 -12.56 2.29 2.86
N PRO A 203 -13.53 1.59 2.25
CA PRO A 203 -14.16 1.93 0.97
C PRO A 203 -15.03 3.19 1.07
N VAL A 204 -15.14 3.92 -0.04
CA VAL A 204 -16.24 4.87 -0.25
C VAL A 204 -17.52 4.08 -0.49
N THR A 205 -18.56 4.38 0.29
CA THR A 205 -19.87 3.71 0.26
C THR A 205 -21.02 4.66 -0.08
N GLN A 206 -20.76 5.97 -0.22
CA GLN A 206 -21.70 6.92 -0.83
C GLN A 206 -20.95 8.12 -1.45
N ILE A 207 -21.40 8.56 -2.63
CA ILE A 207 -20.99 9.82 -3.28
C ILE A 207 -22.26 10.64 -3.55
N GLU A 208 -22.24 11.92 -3.18
CA GLU A 208 -23.32 12.86 -3.49
C GLU A 208 -22.75 14.16 -4.08
N ALA A 209 -23.42 14.67 -5.11
CA ALA A 209 -23.14 15.96 -5.72
C ALA A 209 -24.06 17.05 -5.13
N TRP A 210 -23.52 18.24 -4.90
CA TRP A 210 -24.28 19.41 -4.47
C TRP A 210 -24.98 20.08 -5.64
N ASN A 211 -26.31 20.20 -5.58
CA ASN A 211 -27.08 21.00 -6.51
C ASN A 211 -27.25 22.43 -5.95
N PRO A 212 -26.63 23.46 -6.56
CA PRO A 212 -26.70 24.84 -6.06
C PRO A 212 -28.03 25.54 -6.32
N ARG A 213 -28.88 25.03 -7.24
CA ARG A 213 -30.22 25.58 -7.50
C ARG A 213 -31.18 25.21 -6.38
N ASP A 214 -31.25 23.91 -6.11
CA ASP A 214 -32.20 23.31 -5.16
C ASP A 214 -31.64 23.21 -3.74
N ARG A 215 -30.36 23.57 -3.56
CA ARG A 215 -29.59 23.54 -2.28
C ARG A 215 -29.63 22.17 -1.60
N SER A 216 -29.50 21.13 -2.41
CA SER A 216 -29.68 19.73 -2.02
C SER A 216 -28.45 18.89 -2.37
N TRP A 217 -28.35 17.73 -1.71
CA TRP A 217 -27.42 16.67 -2.06
C TRP A 217 -28.14 15.62 -2.90
N THR A 218 -27.57 15.30 -4.07
CA THR A 218 -28.09 14.25 -4.97
C THR A 218 -27.09 13.09 -5.00
N PRO A 219 -27.48 11.86 -4.61
CA PRO A 219 -26.62 10.68 -4.77
C PRO A 219 -26.21 10.47 -6.23
N LEU A 220 -24.92 10.27 -6.46
CA LEU A 220 -24.37 9.78 -7.72
C LEU A 220 -24.79 8.30 -7.87
N ARG A 221 -25.24 7.89 -9.06
CA ARG A 221 -25.79 6.56 -9.37
C ARG A 221 -24.97 5.88 -10.44
#